data_AF-A0A0F9TV37-F1
#
_entry.id   AF-A0A0F9TV37-F1
#
_cell.length_a   1.000
_cell.length_b   1.000
_cell.length_c   1.000
_cell.angle_alpha   90.00
_cell.angle_beta   90.00
_cell.angle_gamma   90.00
#
_symmetry.space_group_name_H-M   'P 1'
#
loop_
_entity.id
_entity.type
_entity.pdbx_description
1 polymer ?
#
loop_
_entity_poly.entity_id
_entity_poly.type
_entity_poly.pdbx_seq_one_letter_code
_entity_poly.pdbx_strand_id
1 'polypeptide(L)' 'MRPVTMTCPNPRCRLALSVPGRVGGQKVKCAGCGQVFVSPPPELPNRRRPANRPARRKAG' A
#
# COMPACT_ATOMS: atom_id res chain seq x y z
N MET A 1 7.94 8.03 7.07
CA MET A 1 7.23 6.87 6.48
C MET A 1 5.84 6.83 7.06
N ARG A 2 4.80 6.83 6.24
CA ARG A 2 3.42 6.83 6.71
C ARG A 2 2.99 5.39 7.05
N PRO A 3 2.19 5.15 8.10
CA PRO A 3 1.56 3.86 8.33
C PRO A 3 0.57 3.57 7.19
N VAL A 4 0.41 2.29 6.87
CA VAL A 4 -0.56 1.79 5.88
C VAL A 4 -1.67 1.08 6.63
N THR A 5 -2.91 1.43 6.32
CA THR A 5 -4.09 0.77 6.87
C THR A 5 -4.47 -0.39 5.96
N MET A 6 -4.67 -1.58 6.53
CA MET A 6 -5.13 -2.76 5.78
C MET A 6 -6.07 -3.61 6.61
N THR A 7 -6.89 -4.40 5.93
CA THR A 7 -7.85 -5.30 6.58
C THR A 7 -7.22 -6.67 6.82
N CYS A 8 -7.42 -7.23 8.01
CA CYS A 8 -6.99 -8.60 8.31
C CYS A 8 -7.59 -9.58 7.28
N PRO A 9 -6.78 -10.45 6.65
CA PRO A 9 -7.26 -11.38 5.62
C PRO A 9 -8.12 -12.51 6.20
N ASN A 10 -8.17 -12.68 7.53
CA ASN A 10 -9.06 -13.64 8.15
C ASN A 10 -10.52 -13.15 8.01
N PRO A 11 -11.38 -13.89 7.28
CA PRO A 11 -12.75 -13.46 6.97
C PRO A 11 -13.66 -13.38 8.20
N ARG A 12 -13.28 -14.04 9.31
CA ARG A 12 -13.99 -13.95 10.60
C ARG A 12 -13.58 -12.74 11.44
N CYS A 13 -12.41 -12.15 11.17
CA CYS A 13 -11.87 -11.03 11.95
C CYS A 13 -12.11 -9.70 11.24
N ARG A 14 -11.62 -9.54 10.00
CA ARG A 14 -11.72 -8.30 9.19
C ARG A 14 -11.33 -7.01 9.92
N LEU A 15 -10.51 -7.11 10.98
CA LEU A 15 -10.06 -5.95 11.74
C LEU A 15 -9.19 -5.05 10.86
N ALA A 16 -9.39 -3.74 10.93
CA ALA A 16 -8.50 -2.76 10.33
C ALA A 16 -7.20 -2.65 11.15
N LEU A 17 -6.08 -2.95 10.51
CA LEU A 17 -4.76 -2.95 11.10
C LEU A 17 -3.96 -1.77 10.52
N SER A 18 -3.37 -0.96 11.40
CA SER A 18 -2.38 0.04 11.01
C SER A 18 -0.99 -0.56 11.11
N VAL A 19 -0.34 -0.78 9.98
CA VAL A 19 0.98 -1.40 9.90
C VAL A 19 2.02 -0.38 9.47
N PRO A 20 3.21 -0.33 10.11
CA PRO A 20 4.27 0.58 9.69
C PRO A 20 4.69 0.30 8.24
N GLY A 21 4.86 1.32 7.40
CA GLY A 21 5.34 1.12 6.02
C GLY A 21 6.70 0.39 5.93
N ARG A 22 7.50 0.40 7.00
CA ARG A 22 8.78 -0.35 7.09
C ARG A 22 8.62 -1.87 7.05
N VAL A 23 7.46 -2.40 7.46
CA VAL A 23 7.20 -3.84 7.51
C VAL A 23 6.47 -4.36 6.29
N GLY A 24 6.27 -3.54 5.26
CA GLY A 24 5.71 -4.01 4.01
C GLY A 24 6.60 -5.09 3.38
N GLY A 25 5.99 -6.18 2.93
CA GLY A 25 6.68 -7.39 2.47
C GLY A 25 7.12 -8.35 3.59
N GLN A 26 6.92 -8.01 4.86
CA GLN A 26 7.28 -8.87 6.01
C GLN A 26 6.07 -9.61 6.58
N LYS A 27 6.34 -10.68 7.34
CA LYS A 27 5.29 -11.40 8.09
C LYS A 27 4.86 -10.57 9.29
N VAL A 28 3.55 -10.33 9.40
CA VAL A 28 2.93 -9.55 10.48
C VAL A 28 1.82 -10.38 11.15
N LYS A 29 1.60 -10.13 12.44
CA LYS A 29 0.57 -10.80 13.24
C LYS A 29 -0.60 -9.86 13.47
N CYS A 30 -1.82 -10.32 13.18
CA CYS A 30 -3.04 -9.57 13.47
C CYS A 30 -3.22 -9.40 14.99
N ALA A 31 -3.42 -8.17 15.45
CA ALA A 31 -3.66 -7.88 16.87
C ALA A 31 -5.03 -8.38 17.36
N GLY A 32 -6.00 -8.58 16.46
CA GLY A 32 -7.35 -9.05 16.80
C GLY A 32 -7.46 -10.57 16.93
N CYS A 33 -7.04 -11.31 15.89
CA CYS A 33 -7.23 -12.77 15.84
C CYS A 33 -5.92 -13.58 15.89
N GLY A 34 -4.76 -12.92 15.91
CA GLY A 34 -3.47 -13.59 15.93
C GLY A 34 -3.02 -14.22 14.61
N GLN A 35 -3.80 -14.11 13.53
CA GLN A 35 -3.42 -14.61 12.20
C GLN A 35 -2.10 -13.99 11.73
N VAL A 36 -1.18 -14.83 11.28
CA VAL A 36 0.08 -14.39 10.64
C VAL A 36 -0.13 -14.32 9.13
N PHE A 37 0.22 -13.19 8.53
CA PHE A 37 0.10 -12.96 7.09
C PHE A 37 1.22 -12.04 6.59
N VAL A 38 1.42 -11.97 5.27
CA VAL A 38 2.45 -11.10 4.67
C VAL A 38 1.84 -9.72 4.41
N SER A 39 2.47 -8.68 4.95
CA SER A 39 2.10 -7.29 4.67
C SER A 39 2.40 -6.96 3.20
N PRO A 40 1.52 -6.25 2.47
CA PRO A 40 1.83 -5.77 1.14
C PRO A 40 3.13 -4.95 1.14
N PRO A 41 3.91 -4.99 0.04
CA PRO A 41 5.13 -4.19 -0.06
C PRO A 41 4.79 -2.72 0.18
N PRO A 42 5.71 -1.94 0.81
CA PRO A 42 5.50 -0.50 0.90
C PRO A 42 5.27 0.01 -0.52
N GLU A 43 4.20 0.77 -0.74
CA GLU A 43 4.01 1.45 -2.01
C GLU A 43 5.28 2.27 -2.27
N LEU A 44 6.09 1.79 -3.23
CA LEU A 44 7.14 2.60 -3.79
C LEU A 44 6.40 3.82 -4.35
N PRO A 45 6.79 5.06 -3.97
CA PRO A 45 6.15 6.24 -4.51
C PRO A 45 6.17 6.09 -6.02
N ASN A 46 4.97 6.00 -6.61
CA ASN A 46 4.78 5.71 -8.02
C ASN A 46 5.51 6.78 -8.84
N ARG A 47 6.77 6.53 -9.22
CA ARG A 47 7.62 7.41 -10.03
C ARG A 47 7.21 7.40 -11.50
N ARG A 48 5.94 7.14 -11.82
CA ARG A 48 5.44 7.16 -13.19
C ARG A 48 4.09 7.85 -13.26
N ARG A 49 4.16 9.17 -13.47
CA ARG A 49 3.70 9.84 -14.70
C ARG A 49 4.02 11.34 -14.61
N PRO A 50 5.00 11.88 -15.36
CA PRO A 50 5.04 13.32 -15.56
C PRO A 50 3.74 13.71 -16.29
N ALA A 51 2.83 14.35 -15.57
CA ALA A 51 1.52 14.78 -16.04
C ALA A 51 1.59 16.01 -16.96
N ASN A 52 2.65 16.15 -17.76
CA ASN A 52 2.81 17.33 -18.61
C ASN A 52 3.60 17.00 -19.89
N ARG A 53 2.89 16.60 -20.94
CA ARG A 53 3.37 16.78 -22.31
C ARG A 53 2.36 17.71 -23.00
N PRO A 54 2.62 19.03 -23.08
CA PRO A 54 1.73 19.90 -23.83
C PRO A 54 1.87 19.54 -25.31
N ALA A 55 0.73 19.23 -25.94
CA ALA A 55 0.64 18.98 -27.37
C ALA A 55 1.05 20.26 -28.13
N ARG A 56 2.26 20.25 -28.70
CA ARG A 56 2.74 21.35 -29.53
C ARG A 56 1.98 21.31 -30.85
N ARG A 57 0.94 22.16 -30.97
CA ARG A 57 0.28 22.49 -32.23
C ARG A 57 1.34 23.02 -33.22
N LYS A 58 1.43 22.43 -34.41
CA LYS A 58 2.05 23.08 -35.58
C LYS A 58 0.90 23.67 -36.41
N ALA A 59 0.90 24.99 -36.54
CA ALA A 59 0.26 25.68 -37.65
C ALA A 59 1.25 25.67 -38.83
N GLY A 60 0.75 25.40 -40.02
CA GLY A 60 1.47 25.40 -41.29
C GLY A 60 0.46 25.19 -42.40
#